data_AF-A0A654M4W9-F1
#
_entry.id   AF-A0A654M4W9-F1
#
_cell.length_a   1.000
_cell.length_b   1.000
_cell.length_c   1.000
_cell.angle_alpha   90.00
_cell.angle_beta   90.00
_cell.angle_gamma   90.00
#
_symmetry.space_group_name_H-M   'P 1'
#
loop_
_entity.id
_entity.type
_entity.pdbx_description
1 polymer ?
#
loop_
_entity_poly.entity_id
_entity_poly.type
_entity_poly.pdbx_seq_one_letter_code
_entity_poly.pdbx_strand_id
1 'polypeptide(L)'
;MFILDPLVTWIHLVFSSIWVGGAIFLGIVLAPLLKKTMPDVNKRISFMVVVGRRFNYLGGASLIILVITGVYNARSFLDQPYFLFESTYGYILLAKIILVFVMIIVYVIHILLLNKNVESRILKREVPDEYFSYLRNKIILLGRITVGLSIGILFLAALLDRGGVGSI
;
A
#
# COMPACT_ATOMS: atom_id res chain seq x y z
N MET A 1 -11.33 -29.02 4.96
CA MET A 1 -11.40 -27.97 3.91
C MET A 1 -12.30 -26.79 4.30
N PHE A 2 -13.38 -26.98 5.09
CA PHE A 2 -14.32 -25.92 5.51
C PHE A 2 -13.73 -24.67 6.19
N ILE A 3 -12.57 -24.78 6.85
CA ILE A 3 -11.98 -23.67 7.64
C ILE A 3 -10.92 -22.89 6.85
N LEU A 4 -10.33 -23.51 5.81
CA LEU A 4 -9.16 -22.95 5.12
C LEU A 4 -9.51 -21.66 4.37
N ASP A 5 -10.59 -21.65 3.59
CA ASP A 5 -10.97 -20.47 2.78
C ASP A 5 -11.40 -19.25 3.62
N PRO A 6 -12.24 -19.41 4.65
CA PRO A 6 -12.53 -18.30 5.57
C PRO A 6 -11.28 -17.82 6.31
N LEU A 7 -10.38 -18.73 6.68
CA LEU A 7 -9.13 -18.37 7.36
C LEU A 7 -8.21 -17.56 6.45
N VAL A 8 -8.01 -17.97 5.19
CA VAL A 8 -7.18 -17.19 4.24
C VAL A 8 -7.79 -15.82 3.97
N THR A 9 -9.11 -15.75 3.81
CA THR A 9 -9.82 -14.47 3.66
C THR A 9 -9.65 -13.59 4.90
N TRP A 10 -9.80 -14.14 6.10
CA TRP A 10 -9.59 -13.42 7.36
C TRP A 10 -8.15 -12.89 7.47
N ILE A 11 -7.15 -13.71 7.16
CA ILE A 11 -5.73 -13.28 7.10
C ILE A 11 -5.58 -12.13 6.11
N HIS A 12 -6.11 -12.26 4.89
CA HIS A 12 -6.04 -11.21 3.88
C HIS A 12 -6.62 -9.88 4.38
N LEU A 13 -7.78 -9.93 5.06
CA LEU A 13 -8.42 -8.75 5.62
C LEU A 13 -7.60 -8.10 6.73
N VAL A 14 -7.05 -8.89 7.67
CA VAL A 14 -6.19 -8.38 8.75
C VAL A 14 -4.98 -7.65 8.20
N PHE A 15 -4.26 -8.27 7.25
CA PHE A 15 -3.08 -7.66 6.66
C PHE A 15 -3.42 -6.46 5.74
N SER A 16 -4.61 -6.46 5.14
CA SER A 16 -5.13 -5.31 4.41
C SER A 16 -5.41 -4.14 5.36
N SER A 17 -6.02 -4.39 6.52
CA SER A 17 -6.24 -3.36 7.55
C SER A 17 -4.92 -2.77 8.06
N ILE A 18 -3.89 -3.59 8.27
CA ILE A 18 -2.55 -3.10 8.68
C ILE A 18 -1.95 -2.20 7.59
N TRP A 19 -1.98 -2.67 6.33
CA TRP A 19 -1.41 -1.94 5.20
C TRP A 19 -2.15 -0.62 4.93
N VAL A 20 -3.44 -0.69 4.64
CA VAL A 20 -4.24 0.48 4.23
C VAL A 20 -4.50 1.40 5.42
N GLY A 21 -4.90 0.83 6.56
CA GLY A 21 -5.22 1.60 7.77
C GLY A 21 -3.98 2.32 8.31
N GLY A 22 -2.83 1.64 8.36
CA GLY A 22 -1.57 2.26 8.77
C GLY A 22 -1.12 3.39 7.83
N ALA A 23 -1.24 3.19 6.52
CA ALA A 23 -0.88 4.23 5.54
C ALA A 23 -1.80 5.45 5.62
N ILE A 24 -3.11 5.23 5.80
CA ILE A 24 -4.10 6.30 6.05
C ILE A 24 -3.75 7.05 7.34
N PHE A 25 -3.46 6.35 8.43
CA PHE A 25 -3.08 6.96 9.71
C PHE A 25 -1.85 7.87 9.57
N LEU A 26 -0.80 7.39 8.88
CA LEU A 26 0.39 8.20 8.64
C LEU A 26 0.10 9.48 7.85
N GLY A 27 -0.73 9.38 6.80
CA GLY A 27 -1.03 10.48 5.90
C GLY A 27 -2.02 11.50 6.45
N ILE A 28 -3.08 11.04 7.13
CA ILE A 28 -4.23 11.87 7.54
C ILE A 28 -4.13 12.31 9.00
N VAL A 29 -3.53 11.49 9.88
CA VAL A 29 -3.47 11.79 11.32
C VAL A 29 -2.08 12.28 11.69
N LEU A 30 -1.05 11.46 11.46
CA LEU A 30 0.29 11.77 11.94
C LEU A 30 0.91 12.98 11.22
N ALA A 31 0.88 13.00 9.89
CA ALA A 31 1.52 14.08 9.12
C ALA A 31 0.92 15.47 9.45
N PRO A 32 -0.41 15.67 9.52
CA PRO A 32 -0.99 16.95 9.94
C PRO A 32 -0.72 17.30 11.41
N LEU A 33 -0.75 16.32 12.31
CA LEU A 33 -0.42 16.52 13.72
C LEU A 33 1.00 17.08 13.88
N LEU A 34 1.98 16.44 13.25
CA LEU A 34 3.37 16.90 13.30
C LEU A 34 3.57 18.25 12.63
N LYS A 35 2.79 18.57 11.58
CA LYS A 35 2.81 19.91 10.97
C LYS A 35 2.40 20.99 11.99
N LYS A 36 1.47 20.68 12.90
CA LYS A 36 0.97 21.58 13.94
C LYS A 36 1.89 21.65 15.16
N THR A 37 2.44 20.52 15.60
CA THR A 37 3.20 20.42 16.87
C THR A 37 4.72 20.53 16.71
N MET A 38 5.25 20.33 15.50
CA MET A 38 6.68 20.47 15.19
C MET A 38 6.88 21.49 14.05
N PRO A 39 7.05 22.79 14.39
CA PRO A 39 7.24 23.86 13.40
C PRO A 39 8.54 23.71 12.60
N ASP A 40 9.59 23.19 13.25
CA ASP A 40 10.86 22.88 12.61
C ASP A 40 10.68 21.76 11.56
N VAL A 41 10.79 22.15 10.31
CA VAL A 41 10.60 21.29 9.14
C VAL A 41 11.60 20.13 9.14
N ASN A 42 12.84 20.36 9.57
CA ASN A 42 13.90 19.34 9.54
C ASN A 42 13.66 18.29 10.62
N LYS A 43 13.31 18.71 11.84
CA LYS A 43 12.94 17.78 12.93
C LYS A 43 11.72 16.94 12.54
N ARG A 44 10.70 17.58 11.95
CA ARG A 44 9.50 16.89 11.45
C ARG A 44 9.81 15.85 10.39
N ILE A 45 10.65 16.18 9.40
CA ILE A 45 11.04 15.26 8.32
C ILE A 45 11.84 14.09 8.89
N SER A 46 12.84 14.35 9.73
CA SER A 46 13.63 13.31 10.38
C SER A 46 12.74 12.32 11.13
N PHE A 47 11.79 12.84 11.93
CA PHE A 47 10.82 12.01 12.63
C PHE A 47 9.95 11.18 11.68
N MET A 48 9.40 11.78 10.62
CA MET A 48 8.60 11.07 9.62
C MET A 48 9.37 9.99 8.88
N VAL A 49 10.66 10.18 8.59
CA VAL A 49 11.53 9.19 7.94
C VAL A 49 11.79 7.99 8.86
N VAL A 50 11.98 8.22 10.16
CA VAL A 50 12.14 7.14 11.15
C VAL A 50 10.84 6.34 11.29
N VAL A 51 9.71 7.01 11.48
CA VAL A 51 8.40 6.34 11.59
C VAL A 51 8.05 5.61 10.30
N GLY A 52 8.21 6.25 9.15
CA GLY A 52 7.91 5.67 7.84
C GLY A 52 8.71 4.41 7.56
N ARG A 53 10.00 4.35 7.95
CA ARG A 53 10.79 3.11 7.79
C ARG A 53 10.36 2.01 8.73
N ARG A 54 10.01 2.31 9.98
CA ARG A 54 9.42 1.32 10.89
C ARG A 54 8.12 0.76 10.31
N PHE A 55 7.26 1.63 9.81
CA PHE A 55 6.04 1.21 9.13
C PHE A 55 6.34 0.38 7.88
N ASN A 56 7.35 0.72 7.07
CA ASN A 56 7.70 -0.04 5.87
C ASN A 56 8.11 -1.49 6.16
N TYR A 57 8.69 -1.80 7.32
CA TYR A 57 8.91 -3.21 7.68
C TYR A 57 7.59 -3.97 7.85
N LEU A 58 6.66 -3.39 8.61
CA LEU A 58 5.35 -3.99 8.86
C LEU A 58 4.51 -4.02 7.57
N GLY A 59 4.43 -2.90 6.86
CA GLY A 59 3.72 -2.77 5.60
C GLY A 59 4.29 -3.71 4.53
N GLY A 60 5.61 -3.79 4.39
CA GLY A 60 6.25 -4.70 3.43
C GLY A 60 5.94 -6.17 3.72
N ALA A 61 5.98 -6.58 5.00
CA ALA A 61 5.57 -7.91 5.42
C ALA A 61 4.08 -8.17 5.12
N SER A 62 3.22 -7.20 5.44
CA SER A 62 1.79 -7.27 5.11
C SER A 62 1.55 -7.43 3.62
N LEU A 63 2.29 -6.70 2.78
CA LEU A 63 2.15 -6.77 1.33
C LEU A 63 2.51 -8.15 0.78
N ILE A 64 3.57 -8.79 1.29
CA ILE A 64 3.93 -10.16 0.90
C ILE A 64 2.79 -11.12 1.21
N ILE A 65 2.23 -11.03 2.42
CA ILE A 65 1.11 -11.89 2.84
C ILE A 65 -0.15 -11.61 2.01
N LEU A 66 -0.42 -10.33 1.70
CA LEU A 66 -1.54 -9.93 0.83
C LEU A 66 -1.41 -10.50 -0.59
N VAL A 67 -0.21 -10.54 -1.15
CA VAL A 67 0.02 -11.16 -2.46
C VAL A 67 -0.24 -12.66 -2.40
N ILE A 68 0.33 -13.37 -1.41
CA ILE A 68 0.17 -14.82 -1.27
C ILE A 68 -1.32 -15.18 -1.09
N THR A 69 -1.99 -14.52 -0.16
CA THR A 69 -3.42 -14.77 0.13
C THR A 69 -4.33 -14.30 -1.02
N GLY A 70 -3.97 -13.22 -1.71
CA GLY A 70 -4.68 -12.74 -2.89
C GLY A 70 -4.61 -13.73 -4.06
N VAL A 71 -3.45 -14.31 -4.32
CA VAL A 71 -3.26 -15.38 -5.32
C VAL A 71 -4.11 -16.60 -4.96
N TYR A 72 -4.09 -17.02 -3.70
CA TYR A 72 -4.92 -18.14 -3.21
C TYR A 72 -6.43 -17.87 -3.38
N ASN A 73 -6.89 -16.65 -3.09
CA ASN A 73 -8.30 -16.27 -3.25
C ASN A 73 -8.72 -16.19 -4.73
N ALA A 74 -7.77 -15.98 -5.66
CA ALA A 74 -8.01 -15.94 -7.09
C ALA A 74 -7.82 -17.30 -7.79
N ARG A 75 -7.56 -18.38 -7.04
CA ARG A 75 -7.15 -19.70 -7.59
C ARG A 75 -8.06 -20.25 -8.69
N SER A 76 -9.37 -20.11 -8.56
CA SER A 76 -10.32 -20.62 -9.57
C SER A 76 -10.13 -19.97 -10.95
N PHE A 77 -9.66 -18.72 -10.98
CA PHE A 77 -9.34 -17.99 -12.22
C PHE A 77 -7.92 -18.27 -12.71
N LEU A 78 -7.04 -18.85 -11.89
CA LEU A 78 -5.73 -19.33 -12.34
C LEU A 78 -5.85 -20.68 -13.06
N ASP A 79 -6.75 -21.54 -12.57
CA ASP A 79 -7.04 -22.83 -13.19
C ASP A 79 -7.74 -22.67 -14.55
N GLN A 80 -8.62 -21.65 -14.67
CA GLN A 80 -9.35 -21.34 -15.90
C GLN A 80 -9.31 -19.83 -16.22
N PRO A 81 -8.19 -19.32 -16.78
CA PRO A 81 -7.97 -17.88 -17.02
C PRO A 81 -8.99 -17.22 -17.93
N TYR A 82 -9.62 -17.98 -18.81
CA TYR A 82 -10.61 -17.48 -19.76
C TYR A 82 -11.84 -16.87 -19.05
N PHE A 83 -12.22 -17.35 -17.85
CA PHE A 83 -13.32 -16.77 -17.07
C PHE A 83 -13.09 -15.34 -16.60
N LEU A 84 -11.86 -14.82 -16.63
CA LEU A 84 -11.58 -13.41 -16.37
C LEU A 84 -12.26 -12.49 -17.38
N PHE A 85 -12.54 -12.98 -18.60
CA PHE A 85 -13.06 -12.19 -19.70
C PHE A 85 -14.54 -12.45 -20.02
N GLU A 86 -15.18 -13.36 -19.28
CA GLU A 86 -16.58 -13.77 -19.54
C GLU A 86 -17.59 -13.15 -18.57
N SER A 87 -17.13 -12.54 -17.48
CA SER A 87 -18.01 -12.04 -16.43
C SER A 87 -17.58 -10.67 -15.92
N THR A 88 -18.57 -9.89 -15.46
CA THR A 88 -18.33 -8.65 -14.72
C THR A 88 -17.41 -8.88 -13.52
N TYR A 89 -17.56 -10.02 -12.83
CA TYR A 89 -16.68 -10.43 -11.74
C TYR A 89 -15.22 -10.54 -12.21
N GLY A 90 -14.99 -11.24 -13.33
CA GLY A 90 -13.69 -11.42 -13.95
C GLY A 90 -13.01 -10.08 -14.31
N TYR A 91 -13.76 -9.16 -14.92
CA TYR A 91 -13.25 -7.83 -15.26
C TYR A 91 -12.86 -7.01 -14.01
N ILE A 92 -13.67 -7.06 -12.95
CA ILE A 92 -13.35 -6.39 -11.68
C ILE A 92 -12.10 -7.01 -11.05
N LEU A 93 -11.98 -8.34 -11.07
CA LEU A 93 -10.82 -9.05 -10.54
C LEU A 93 -9.55 -8.69 -11.32
N LEU A 94 -9.62 -8.64 -12.65
CA LEU A 94 -8.51 -8.23 -13.51
C LEU A 94 -8.07 -6.79 -13.22
N ALA A 95 -9.03 -5.86 -13.10
CA ALA A 95 -8.74 -4.48 -12.71
C ALA A 95 -8.06 -4.39 -11.34
N LYS A 96 -8.51 -5.20 -10.36
CA LYS A 96 -7.89 -5.30 -9.03
C LYS A 96 -6.44 -5.80 -9.12
N ILE A 97 -6.17 -6.83 -9.91
CA ILE A 97 -4.82 -7.37 -10.11
C ILE A 97 -3.91 -6.31 -10.71
N ILE A 98 -4.35 -5.61 -11.76
CA ILE A 98 -3.58 -4.52 -12.39
C ILE A 98 -3.27 -3.42 -11.37
N LEU A 99 -4.25 -2.97 -10.58
CA LEU A 99 -4.03 -1.97 -9.55
C LEU A 99 -3.04 -2.44 -8.48
N VAL A 100 -3.09 -3.71 -8.06
CA VAL A 100 -2.13 -4.29 -7.11
C VAL A 100 -0.72 -4.25 -7.71
N PHE A 101 -0.54 -4.63 -8.97
CA PHE A 101 0.77 -4.55 -9.64
C PHE A 101 1.31 -3.11 -9.70
N VAL A 102 0.48 -2.16 -10.12
CA VAL A 102 0.87 -0.74 -10.15
C VAL A 102 1.24 -0.24 -8.75
N MET A 103 0.44 -0.60 -7.74
CA MET A 103 0.71 -0.23 -6.35
C MET A 103 2.03 -0.82 -5.86
N ILE A 104 2.34 -2.08 -6.16
CA ILE A 104 3.62 -2.72 -5.80
C ILE A 104 4.79 -1.95 -6.42
N ILE A 105 4.72 -1.62 -7.70
CA ILE A 105 5.78 -0.86 -8.39
C ILE A 105 5.98 0.50 -7.71
N VAL A 106 4.90 1.25 -7.48
CA VAL A 106 4.94 2.56 -6.81
C VAL A 106 5.54 2.43 -5.41
N TYR A 107 5.15 1.40 -4.65
CA TYR A 107 5.64 1.15 -3.31
C TYR A 107 7.14 0.79 -3.28
N VAL A 108 7.60 -0.06 -4.18
CA VAL A 108 9.02 -0.40 -4.31
C VAL A 108 9.83 0.85 -4.62
N ILE A 109 9.38 1.68 -5.57
CA ILE A 109 10.02 2.97 -5.87
C ILE A 109 10.01 3.87 -4.62
N HIS A 110 8.91 3.91 -3.87
CA HIS A 110 8.81 4.68 -2.63
C HIS A 110 9.84 4.25 -1.58
N ILE A 111 10.02 2.94 -1.36
CA ILE A 111 11.03 2.41 -0.43
C ILE A 111 12.44 2.72 -0.89
N LEU A 112 12.73 2.52 -2.19
CA LEU A 112 14.06 2.76 -2.74
C LEU A 112 14.49 4.23 -2.62
N LEU A 113 13.55 5.16 -2.75
CA LEU A 113 13.79 6.59 -2.50
C LEU A 113 13.96 6.93 -1.02
N LEU A 114 13.42 6.12 -0.10
CA LEU A 114 13.54 6.25 1.36
C LEU A 114 14.81 5.58 1.94
N ASN A 115 15.71 5.11 1.08
CA ASN A 115 16.99 4.48 1.41
C ASN A 115 17.80 5.24 2.50
N LYS A 116 18.49 4.50 3.38
CA LYS A 116 19.44 4.97 4.40
C LYS A 116 20.40 6.08 3.92
N ASN A 117 20.86 6.06 2.68
CA ASN A 117 21.76 7.07 2.12
C ASN A 117 21.09 8.45 2.00
N VAL A 118 19.78 8.49 1.74
CA VAL A 118 18.99 9.72 1.73
C VAL A 118 18.79 10.20 3.15
N GLU A 119 18.49 9.30 4.09
CA GLU A 119 18.40 9.64 5.52
C GLU A 119 19.71 10.24 6.03
N SER A 120 20.85 9.59 5.81
CA SER A 120 22.14 10.07 6.32
C SER A 120 22.52 11.42 5.74
N ARG A 121 22.19 11.68 4.47
CA ARG A 121 22.42 12.99 3.82
C ARG A 121 21.47 14.07 4.34
N ILE A 122 20.19 13.75 4.57
CA ILE A 122 19.22 14.65 5.21
C ILE A 122 19.68 15.02 6.63
N LEU A 123 20.17 14.04 7.39
CA LEU A 123 20.64 14.25 8.76
C LEU A 123 21.96 15.02 8.83
N LYS A 124 22.87 14.82 7.85
CA LYS A 124 24.21 15.44 7.84
C LYS A 124 24.30 16.77 7.09
N ARG A 125 23.25 17.22 6.40
CA ARG A 125 23.20 18.49 5.62
C ARG A 125 24.27 18.62 4.52
N GLU A 126 24.62 17.52 3.87
CA GLU A 126 25.73 17.47 2.88
C GLU A 126 25.32 17.84 1.43
N VAL A 127 24.08 18.27 1.16
CA VAL A 127 23.53 18.42 -0.21
C VAL A 127 22.71 19.73 -0.31
N PRO A 128 22.59 20.38 -1.48
CA PRO A 128 21.83 21.64 -1.61
C PRO A 128 20.34 21.50 -1.24
N ASP A 129 19.77 22.54 -0.61
CA ASP A 129 18.37 22.56 -0.11
C ASP A 129 17.31 22.29 -1.19
N GLU A 130 17.61 22.62 -2.45
CA GLU A 130 16.74 22.33 -3.61
C GLU A 130 16.57 20.83 -3.87
N TYR A 131 17.66 20.06 -3.79
CA TYR A 131 17.63 18.61 -4.00
C TYR A 131 16.75 17.92 -2.94
N PHE A 132 16.86 18.36 -1.69
CA PHE A 132 16.04 17.85 -0.59
C PHE A 132 14.56 18.18 -0.75
N SER A 133 14.22 19.39 -1.20
CA SER A 133 12.84 19.79 -1.41
C SER A 133 12.17 19.01 -2.55
N TYR A 134 12.91 18.75 -3.64
CA TYR A 134 12.44 17.91 -4.74
C TYR A 134 12.20 16.46 -4.30
N LEU A 135 13.18 15.85 -3.65
CA LEU A 135 13.10 14.46 -3.19
C LEU A 135 11.97 14.26 -2.17
N ARG A 136 11.81 15.22 -1.25
CA ARG A 136 10.70 15.26 -0.28
C ARG A 136 9.34 15.24 -0.98
N ASN A 137 9.14 16.12 -1.95
CA ASN A 137 7.86 16.23 -2.65
C ASN A 137 7.54 14.92 -3.40
N LYS A 138 8.54 14.30 -4.03
CA LYS A 138 8.39 12.97 -4.66
C LYS A 138 7.99 11.89 -3.67
N ILE A 139 8.68 11.78 -2.53
CA ILE A 139 8.37 10.77 -1.50
C ILE A 139 6.93 10.94 -1.00
N ILE A 140 6.51 12.17 -0.71
CA ILE A 140 5.15 12.49 -0.25
C ILE A 140 4.12 12.13 -1.32
N LEU A 141 4.38 12.50 -2.58
CA LEU A 141 3.48 12.21 -3.69
C LEU A 141 3.32 10.69 -3.88
N LEU A 142 4.41 9.93 -3.91
CA LEU A 142 4.36 8.47 -4.02
C LEU A 142 3.62 7.82 -2.85
N GLY A 143 3.78 8.33 -1.63
CA GLY A 143 3.01 7.87 -0.48
C GLY A 143 1.50 8.09 -0.66
N ARG A 144 1.10 9.28 -1.13
CA ARG A 144 -0.31 9.60 -1.43
C ARG A 144 -0.89 8.73 -2.54
N ILE A 145 -0.14 8.52 -3.61
CA ILE A 145 -0.52 7.63 -4.71
C ILE A 145 -0.71 6.20 -4.19
N THR A 146 0.22 5.70 -3.36
CA THR A 146 0.13 4.36 -2.76
C THR A 146 -1.14 4.20 -1.93
N VAL A 147 -1.49 5.21 -1.10
CA VAL A 147 -2.74 5.21 -0.32
C VAL A 147 -3.97 5.24 -1.23
N GLY A 148 -3.98 6.10 -2.24
CA GLY A 148 -5.10 6.20 -3.19
C GLY A 148 -5.34 4.89 -3.95
N LEU A 149 -4.28 4.27 -4.46
CA LEU A 149 -4.34 2.94 -5.10
C LEU A 149 -4.87 1.88 -4.12
N SER A 150 -4.38 1.89 -2.88
CA SER A 150 -4.79 0.94 -1.84
C SER A 150 -6.29 1.05 -1.51
N ILE A 151 -6.82 2.27 -1.42
CA ILE A 151 -8.25 2.51 -1.20
C ILE A 151 -9.06 2.02 -2.41
N GLY A 152 -8.59 2.27 -3.63
CA GLY A 152 -9.22 1.75 -4.85
C GLY A 152 -9.26 0.23 -4.88
N ILE A 153 -8.18 -0.45 -4.49
CA ILE A 153 -8.10 -1.92 -4.40
C ILE A 153 -9.10 -2.46 -3.37
N LEU A 154 -9.23 -1.80 -2.21
CA LEU A 154 -10.25 -2.15 -1.20
C LEU A 154 -11.67 -2.01 -1.75
N PHE A 155 -11.94 -0.94 -2.50
CA PHE A 155 -13.24 -0.73 -3.12
C PHE A 155 -13.57 -1.83 -4.13
N LEU A 156 -12.62 -2.21 -5.01
CA LEU A 156 -12.82 -3.33 -5.92
C LEU A 156 -13.00 -4.66 -5.17
N ALA A 157 -12.31 -4.87 -4.05
CA ALA A 157 -12.53 -6.04 -3.20
C ALA A 157 -13.97 -6.10 -2.66
N ALA A 158 -14.52 -4.98 -2.22
CA ALA A 158 -15.91 -4.90 -1.76
C ALA A 158 -16.93 -5.16 -2.89
N LEU A 159 -16.62 -4.75 -4.13
CA LEU A 159 -17.44 -5.06 -5.30
C LEU A 159 -17.43 -6.57 -5.63
N LEU A 160 -16.26 -7.22 -5.54
CA LEU A 160 -16.15 -8.66 -5.75
C LEU A 160 -16.93 -9.46 -4.71
N ASP A 161 -16.89 -9.03 -3.45
CA ASP A 161 -17.63 -9.68 -2.36
C ASP A 161 -19.15 -9.59 -2.58
N ARG A 162 -19.65 -8.43 -3.05
CA ARG A 162 -21.07 -8.28 -3.41
C ARG A 162 -21.46 -9.01 -4.70
N GLY A 163 -20.59 -9.01 -5.71
CA GLY A 163 -20.84 -9.66 -7.00
C GLY A 163 -20.87 -11.19 -6.92
N GLY A 164 -20.16 -11.78 -5.95
CA GLY A 164 -20.18 -13.23 -5.69
C GLY A 164 -21.46 -13.74 -5.03
N VAL A 165 -22.22 -12.87 -4.34
CA VAL A 165 -23.47 -13.25 -3.64
C VAL A 165 -24.71 -13.15 -4.54
N GLY A 166 -24.62 -12.44 -5.68
CA GLY A 166 -25.75 -12.18 -6.58
C GLY A 166 -25.72 -12.90 -7.93
N SER A 167 -24.81 -13.84 -8.15
CA SER A 167 -24.63 -14.56 -9.42
C SER A 167 -24.55 -16.08 -9.28
N ILE A 168 -25.25 -16.62 -8.28
CA ILE A 168 -25.59 -18.05 -8.16
C ILE A 168 -27.10 -18.16 -7.97
#